data_AF-A0A1W1CGL3-F1
#
_entry.id   AF-A0A1W1CGL3-F1
#
_cell.length_a   1.000
_cell.length_b   1.000
_cell.length_c   1.000
_cell.angle_alpha   90.00
_cell.angle_beta   90.00
_cell.angle_gamma   90.00
#
_symmetry.space_group_name_H-M   'P 1'
#
loop_
_entity.id
_entity.type
_entity.pdbx_description
1 polymer ?
#
loop_
_entity_poly.entity_id
_entity_poly.type
_entity_poly.pdbx_seq_one_letter_code
_entity_poly.pdbx_strand_id
1 'polypeptide(L)'
;MLVISNDIENLMDIVTAIPVTSRKIGRKVYPNEVLFILNGKEATLLCHQVRTISKQRLEKKISPLDPRLQQKVIDVLCMRFM
;
A
#
# COMPACT_ATOMS: atom_id res chain seq x y z
N MET A 1 -6.59 -0.21 -2.05
CA MET A 1 -5.57 -0.65 -1.06
C MET A 1 -4.47 -1.37 -1.83
N LEU A 2 -3.23 -1.36 -1.32
CA LEU A 2 -2.15 -2.15 -1.88
C LEU A 2 -2.04 -3.47 -1.12
N VAL A 3 -2.19 -4.60 -1.80
CA VAL A 3 -1.99 -5.93 -1.21
C VAL A 3 -0.49 -6.21 -1.16
N ILE A 4 0.03 -6.63 -0.01
CA ILE A 4 1.46 -6.96 0.23
C ILE A 4 1.64 -8.40 0.71
N SER A 5 0.64 -9.25 0.49
CA SER A 5 0.63 -10.65 0.92
C SER A 5 1.62 -11.52 0.15
N ASN A 6 2.19 -12.50 0.84
CA ASN A 6 2.98 -13.56 0.23
C ASN A 6 2.08 -14.66 -0.38
N ASP A 7 2.68 -15.61 -1.09
CA ASP A 7 1.94 -16.68 -1.79
C ASP A 7 1.18 -17.61 -0.85
N ILE A 8 1.64 -17.78 0.39
CA ILE A 8 0.95 -18.60 1.41
C ILE A 8 -0.33 -17.89 1.87
N GLU A 9 -0.25 -16.57 2.13
CA GLU A 9 -1.42 -15.76 2.46
C GLU A 9 -2.44 -15.70 1.32
N ASN A 10 -1.97 -15.81 0.07
CA ASN A 10 -2.86 -15.92 -1.09
C ASN A 10 -3.70 -17.20 -1.09
N LEU A 11 -3.38 -18.22 -0.28
CA LEU A 11 -4.21 -19.42 -0.11
C LEU A 11 -5.33 -19.24 0.94
N MET A 12 -5.27 -18.19 1.76
CA MET A 12 -6.26 -17.91 2.83
C MET A 12 -7.35 -16.94 2.36
N ASP A 13 -8.46 -16.82 3.09
CA ASP A 13 -9.51 -15.81 2.81
C ASP A 13 -9.17 -14.39 3.26
N ILE A 14 -7.97 -14.20 3.80
CA ILE A 14 -7.44 -12.93 4.30
C ILE A 14 -6.16 -12.54 3.56
N VAL A 15 -5.90 -11.24 3.49
CA VAL A 15 -4.67 -10.68 2.95
C VAL A 15 -4.19 -9.50 3.80
N THR A 16 -2.90 -9.26 3.78
CA THR A 16 -2.25 -8.09 4.36
C THR A 16 -2.24 -6.97 3.32
N ALA A 17 -2.76 -5.80 3.70
CA ALA A 17 -2.90 -4.67 2.80
C ALA A 17 -2.54 -3.32 3.46
N ILE A 18 -2.03 -2.40 2.65
CA ILE A 18 -1.73 -1.01 3.00
C ILE A 18 -2.85 -0.10 2.48
N PRO A 19 -3.47 0.74 3.33
CA PRO A 19 -4.42 1.74 2.90
C PRO A 19 -3.80 2.75 1.93
N VAL A 20 -4.58 3.16 0.94
CA VAL A 20 -4.26 4.24 0.01
C VAL A 20 -5.23 5.38 0.28
N THR A 21 -4.72 6.60 0.36
CA THR A 21 -5.53 7.82 0.45
C THR A 21 -5.13 8.80 -0.64
N SER A 22 -6.07 9.65 -1.06
CA SER A 22 -5.73 10.79 -1.92
C SER A 22 -4.91 11.81 -1.13
N ARG A 23 -3.90 12.40 -1.77
CA ARG A 23 -3.14 13.48 -1.12
C ARG A 23 -4.01 14.74 -1.01
N LYS A 24 -4.18 15.25 0.20
CA LYS A 24 -4.76 16.59 0.42
C LYS A 24 -3.67 17.64 0.18
N ILE A 25 -4.02 18.75 -0.48
CA ILE A 25 -3.10 19.87 -0.74
C ILE A 25 -2.56 20.38 0.60
N GLY A 26 -1.24 20.59 0.66
CA GLY A 26 -0.55 21.06 1.88
C GLY A 26 -0.32 20.00 2.96
N ARG A 27 -0.70 18.73 2.75
CA ARG A 27 -0.43 17.67 3.72
C ARG A 27 1.05 17.28 3.72
N LYS A 28 1.67 17.28 4.90
CA LYS A 28 3.01 16.74 5.14
C LYS A 28 3.02 15.24 4.86
N VAL A 29 4.01 14.78 4.10
CA VAL A 29 4.29 13.35 3.88
C VAL A 29 5.21 12.88 5.00
N TYR A 30 4.82 11.82 5.70
CA TYR A 30 5.62 11.24 6.77
C TYR A 30 6.64 10.22 6.22
N PRO A 31 7.74 9.94 6.95
CA PRO A 31 8.72 8.94 6.52
C PRO A 31 8.12 7.54 6.28
N ASN A 32 7.08 7.19 7.05
CA ASN A 32 6.32 5.94 6.92
C ASN A 32 5.14 6.04 5.93
N GLU A 33 5.22 6.96 4.97
CA GLU A 33 4.23 7.14 3.91
C GLU A 33 4.94 7.15 2.54
N VAL A 34 4.32 6.52 1.54
CA VAL A 34 4.85 6.50 0.17
C VAL A 34 3.92 7.29 -0.74
N LEU A 35 4.43 8.39 -1.28
CA LEU A 35 3.76 9.18 -2.32
C LEU A 35 3.96 8.53 -3.70
N PHE A 36 2.87 8.42 -4.46
CA PHE A 36 2.84 7.88 -5.82
C PHE A 36 1.68 8.48 -6.64
N ILE A 37 1.69 8.23 -7.96
CA ILE A 37 0.59 8.62 -8.85
C ILE A 37 -0.30 7.40 -9.10
N LEU A 38 -1.60 7.57 -8.86
CA LEU A 38 -2.62 6.58 -9.18
C LEU A 38 -3.63 7.22 -10.13
N ASN A 39 -3.75 6.69 -11.35
CA ASN A 39 -4.66 7.19 -12.39
C ASN A 39 -4.55 8.71 -12.61
N GLY A 40 -3.32 9.23 -12.68
CA GLY A 40 -3.04 10.65 -12.90
C GLY A 40 -3.26 11.56 -11.67
N LYS A 41 -3.56 11.00 -10.49
CA LYS A 41 -3.73 11.77 -9.24
C LYS A 41 -2.71 11.38 -8.20
N GLU A 42 -2.29 12.34 -7.39
CA GLU A 42 -1.42 12.07 -6.24
C GLU A 42 -2.14 11.24 -5.18
N ALA A 43 -1.52 10.14 -4.81
CA ALA A 43 -1.99 9.22 -3.80
C ALA A 43 -0.86 8.89 -2.81
N THR A 44 -1.25 8.54 -1.59
CA THR A 44 -0.33 8.22 -0.50
C THR A 44 -0.67 6.86 0.07
N LEU A 45 0.33 5.98 0.13
CA LEU A 45 0.28 4.73 0.89
C LEU A 45 0.63 5.02 2.34
N LEU A 46 -0.23 4.56 3.25
CA LEU A 46 -0.05 4.73 4.69
C LEU A 46 0.65 3.50 5.27
N CYS A 47 1.97 3.37 5.06
CA CYS A 47 2.75 2.18 5.46
C CYS A 47 2.78 1.94 6.98
N HIS A 48 2.39 2.93 7.79
CA HIS A 48 2.18 2.77 9.24
C HIS A 48 0.81 2.17 9.60
N GLN A 49 -0.11 2.00 8.65
CA GLN A 49 -1.46 1.44 8.83
C GLN A 49 -1.63 0.09 8.12
N VAL A 50 -0.58 -0.74 8.08
CA VAL A 50 -0.67 -2.11 7.57
C VAL A 50 -1.75 -2.86 8.35
N ARG A 51 -2.64 -3.55 7.62
CA ARG A 51 -3.74 -4.29 8.23
C ARG A 51 -4.08 -5.55 7.46
N THR A 52 -4.54 -6.56 8.19
CA THR A 52 -5.13 -7.77 7.62
C THR A 52 -6.62 -7.51 7.33
N ILE A 53 -7.06 -7.86 6.13
CA ILE A 53 -8.45 -7.72 5.69
C ILE A 53 -8.93 -9.01 5.03
N SER A 54 -10.23 -9.29 5.09
CA SER A 54 -10.84 -10.32 4.25
C SER A 54 -10.73 -9.94 2.77
N LYS A 55 -10.43 -10.91 1.91
CA LYS A 55 -10.44 -10.78 0.44
C LYS A 55 -11.78 -10.28 -0.10
N GLN A 56 -12.89 -10.53 0.61
CA GLN A 56 -14.22 -10.03 0.25
C GLN A 56 -14.30 -8.49 0.26
N ARG A 57 -13.39 -7.79 0.96
CA ARG A 57 -13.29 -6.33 0.95
C ARG A 57 -12.49 -5.79 -0.25
N LEU A 58 -11.89 -6.66 -1.06
CA LEU A 58 -11.22 -6.30 -2.30
C LEU A 58 -12.21 -6.39 -3.46
N GLU A 59 -12.66 -5.26 -3.96
CA GLU A 59 -13.63 -5.23 -5.06
C GLU A 59 -12.96 -5.41 -6.42
N LYS A 60 -12.01 -4.53 -6.75
CA LYS A 60 -11.42 -4.46 -8.10
C LYS A 60 -9.91 -4.26 -8.06
N LYS A 61 -9.20 -5.00 -8.90
CA LYS A 61 -7.78 -4.76 -9.18
C LYS A 61 -7.66 -3.51 -10.06
N ILE A 62 -7.01 -2.47 -9.54
CA ILE A 62 -6.90 -1.17 -10.22
C ILE A 62 -5.71 -1.15 -11.18
N SER A 63 -4.51 -1.47 -10.68
CA SER A 63 -3.28 -1.43 -11.47
C SER A 63 -2.22 -2.34 -10.83
N PRO A 64 -1.33 -2.96 -11.62
CA PRO A 64 -0.07 -3.47 -11.09
C PRO A 64 0.78 -2.32 -10.53
N LEU A 65 1.66 -2.66 -9.59
CA LEU A 65 2.61 -1.72 -9.02
C LEU A 65 3.86 -1.66 -9.92
N ASP A 66 4.37 -0.45 -10.16
CA ASP A 66 5.65 -0.27 -10.83
C ASP A 66 6.81 -0.83 -9.97
N PRO A 67 7.84 -1.48 -10.54
CA PRO A 67 8.95 -2.05 -9.78
C PRO A 67 9.70 -1.06 -8.89
N ARG A 68 9.84 0.21 -9.32
CA ARG A 68 10.49 1.24 -8.49
C ARG A 68 9.62 1.63 -7.31
N LEU A 69 8.31 1.71 -7.53
CA LEU A 69 7.35 1.94 -6.45
C LEU A 69 7.32 0.77 -5.47
N GLN A 70 7.40 -0.46 -5.97
CA GLN A 70 7.50 -1.65 -5.14
C GLN A 70 8.73 -1.61 -4.23
N GLN A 71 9.92 -1.32 -4.77
CA GLN A 71 11.13 -1.21 -3.96
C GLN A 71 11.00 -0.11 -2.88
N LYS A 72 10.47 1.06 -3.25
CA LYS A 72 10.24 2.15 -2.30
C LYS A 72 9.29 1.77 -1.16
N VAL A 73 8.26 0.97 -1.45
CA VAL A 73 7.35 0.44 -0.43
C VAL A 73 8.09 -0.52 0.50
N ILE A 74 8.94 -1.41 -0.04
CA ILE A 74 9.75 -2.35 0.75
C ILE A 74 10.68 -1.57 1.69
N ASP A 75 11.42 -0.58 1.18
CA ASP A 75 12.37 0.20 1.98
C ASP A 75 11.67 0.90 3.15
N VAL A 76 10.50 1.50 2.90
CA VAL A 76 9.70 2.18 3.94
C VAL A 76 9.11 1.18 4.96
N LEU A 77 8.69 0.00 4.52
CA LEU A 77 8.23 -1.04 5.43
C LEU A 77 9.37 -1.55 6.30
N CYS A 78 10.56 -1.77 5.74
CA CYS A 78 11.76 -2.17 6.50
C CYS A 78 12.11 -1.13 7.58
N MET A 79 12.11 0.16 7.24
CA MET A 79 12.33 1.24 8.22
C MET A 79 11.27 1.30 9.33
N ARG A 80 10.06 0.80 9.09
CA ARG A 80 8.98 0.80 10.08
C ARG A 80 9.13 -0.29 11.14
N PHE A 81 9.75 -1.43 10.77
CA PHE A 81 9.88 -2.62 11.59
C PHE A 81 11.30 -2.83 12.16
N MET A 82 12.29 -2.06 11.71
CA MET A 82 13.58 -1.88 12.40
C MET A 82 13.43 -0.94 13.60
#